data_AF-J0L8U2-F1
#
_entry.id   AF-J0L8U2-F1
#
_cell.length_a   1.000
_cell.length_b   1.000
_cell.length_c   1.000
_cell.angle_alpha   90.00
_cell.angle_beta   90.00
_cell.angle_gamma   90.00
#
_symmetry.space_group_name_H-M   'P 1'
#
loop_
_entity.id
_entity.type
_entity.pdbx_description
1 polymer ?
#
loop_
_entity_poly.entity_id
_entity_poly.type
_entity_poly.pdbx_seq_one_letter_code
_entity_poly.pdbx_strand_id
1 'polypeptide(L)'
;EEISSFLFLQKEMFQKVSDGVAKIKIFYKKEWRWIEINYKTDSLHNRNIENWKEQNPSLIRKGKKCFLHFPFIGDVKLSKNDEIVIGVDLGLTNSAVCSAVDKNGTVIGRKFINQPKEKDRLKRQLGKLAKAQRKSGLTEKPNIWRKINNIQKYISQNTVDEIINFANEVGATKIIFEHLGKIKGRGRLKQKLQFWRKNLIQQRTIEKA
;
A
#
# COMPACT_ATOMS: atom_id res chain seq x y z
N GLU A 1 31.00 6.07 1.36
CA GLU A 1 30.61 6.23 2.76
C GLU A 1 29.13 5.92 2.92
N GLU A 2 28.83 4.87 3.68
CA GLU A 2 27.50 4.33 3.89
C GLU A 2 26.73 5.21 4.89
N ILE A 3 25.92 6.13 4.36
CA ILE A 3 24.79 6.65 5.12
C ILE A 3 23.83 5.47 5.26
N SER A 4 23.71 4.94 6.48
CA SER A 4 22.73 3.94 6.90
C SER A 4 21.39 4.13 6.17
N SER A 5 20.82 3.04 5.69
CA SER A 5 19.65 3.00 4.82
C SER A 5 18.38 3.61 5.42
N PHE A 6 18.39 3.91 6.72
CA PHE A 6 17.36 4.68 7.42
C PHE A 6 18.01 5.50 8.52
N LEU A 7 18.02 6.83 8.39
CA LEU A 7 18.37 7.74 9.48
C LEU A 7 17.08 8.44 9.92
N PHE A 8 16.60 8.08 11.12
CA PHE A 8 15.52 8.81 11.76
C PHE A 8 16.08 10.13 12.28
N LEU A 9 15.59 11.26 11.76
CA LEU A 9 16.01 12.56 12.28
C LEU A 9 15.23 12.78 13.57
N GLN A 10 15.94 12.78 14.70
CA GLN A 10 15.33 13.13 15.97
C GLN A 10 14.88 14.60 15.98
N LYS A 11 14.10 15.00 16.98
CA LYS A 11 13.50 16.35 17.09
C LYS A 11 14.52 17.49 16.98
N GLU A 12 15.79 17.22 17.29
CA GLU A 12 16.89 18.19 17.22
C GLU A 12 17.73 18.11 15.93
N MET A 13 17.32 17.30 14.95
CA MET A 13 18.10 17.03 13.73
C MET A 13 17.45 17.55 12.45
N PHE A 14 16.27 18.18 12.55
CA PHE A 14 15.55 18.78 11.44
C PHE A 14 14.96 20.12 11.87
N GLN A 15 15.15 21.16 11.06
CA GLN A 15 14.56 22.47 11.25
C GLN A 15 13.97 22.94 9.92
N LYS A 16 12.65 23.11 9.86
CA LYS A 16 11.97 23.70 8.70
C LYS A 16 12.23 25.21 8.70
N VAL A 17 12.77 25.74 7.59
CA VAL A 17 13.04 27.18 7.43
C VAL A 17 11.88 27.84 6.70
N SER A 18 11.50 27.25 5.56
CA SER A 18 10.35 27.64 4.76
C SER A 18 9.83 26.43 3.97
N ASP A 19 8.76 26.59 3.20
CA ASP A 19 8.35 25.52 2.30
C ASP A 19 9.42 25.23 1.25
N GLY A 20 9.84 23.96 1.19
CA GLY A 20 10.90 23.48 0.32
C GLY A 20 12.33 23.75 0.80
N VAL A 21 12.53 24.38 1.97
CA VAL A 21 13.86 24.65 2.55
C VAL A 21 13.92 24.21 4.01
N ALA A 22 14.91 23.38 4.34
CA ALA A 22 15.13 22.94 5.71
C ALA A 22 16.61 22.81 6.03
N LYS A 23 16.95 22.83 7.32
CA LYS A 23 18.27 22.44 7.81
C LYS A 23 18.20 21.04 8.39
N ILE A 24 19.15 20.20 8.02
CA ILE A 24 19.32 18.86 8.60
C ILE A 24 20.67 18.76 9.30
N LYS A 25 20.69 18.09 10.44
CA LYS A 25 21.92 17.81 11.19
C LYS A 25 22.50 16.49 10.69
N ILE A 26 23.68 16.54 10.09
CA ILE A 26 24.38 15.35 9.62
C ILE A 26 25.66 15.12 10.42
N PHE A 27 26.03 13.85 10.60
CA PHE A 27 27.29 13.50 11.20
C PHE A 27 28.34 13.35 10.10
N TYR A 28 29.35 14.22 10.10
CA TYR A 28 30.40 14.25 9.08
C TYR A 28 31.76 14.50 9.73
N LYS A 29 32.76 13.68 9.39
CA LYS A 29 34.13 13.79 9.93
C LYS A 29 34.20 13.95 11.46
N LYS A 30 33.47 13.11 12.19
CA LYS A 30 33.37 13.10 13.66
C LYS A 30 32.70 14.33 14.28
N GLU A 31 32.05 15.17 13.49
CA GLU A 31 31.34 16.35 13.97
C GLU A 31 29.90 16.37 13.46
N TRP A 32 29.00 16.93 14.27
CA TRP A 32 27.65 17.23 13.83
C TRP A 32 27.60 18.59 13.15
N ARG A 33 27.12 18.64 11.91
CA ARG A 33 27.02 19.87 11.13
C ARG A 33 25.59 20.05 10.64
N TRP A 34 25.11 21.29 10.71
CA TRP A 34 23.86 21.69 10.06
C TRP A 34 24.13 21.97 8.59
N ILE A 35 23.32 21.39 7.72
CA ILE A 35 23.36 21.67 6.29
C ILE A 35 21.97 22.09 5.85
N GLU A 36 21.91 23.20 5.13
CA GLU A 36 20.69 23.65 4.47
C GLU A 36 20.45 22.83 3.20
N ILE A 37 19.22 22.39 3.03
CA ILE A 37 18.78 21.57 1.91
C ILE A 37 17.53 22.16 1.29
N ASN A 38 17.49 22.10 -0.04
CA ASN A 38 16.30 22.33 -0.81
C ASN A 38 15.63 20.98 -1.09
N TYR A 39 14.33 20.87 -0.83
CA TYR A 39 13.55 19.68 -1.09
C TYR A 39 12.21 20.01 -1.74
N LYS A 40 11.66 19.06 -2.50
CA LYS A 40 10.34 19.21 -3.10
C LYS A 40 9.28 18.75 -2.10
N THR A 41 8.25 19.56 -1.92
CA THR A 41 7.07 19.23 -1.14
C THR A 41 5.98 18.68 -2.07
N ASP A 42 5.28 17.65 -1.61
CA ASP A 42 4.03 17.22 -2.24
C ASP A 42 2.87 18.04 -1.66
N SER A 43 1.82 18.28 -2.45
CA SER A 43 0.60 18.95 -1.95
C SER A 43 -0.12 18.06 -0.92
N LEU A 44 -0.30 18.55 0.30
CA LEU A 44 -1.05 17.86 1.35
C LEU A 44 -2.57 17.85 1.07
N HIS A 45 -3.08 18.81 0.30
CA HIS A 45 -4.47 18.94 -0.09
C HIS A 45 -5.07 17.66 -0.67
N ASN A 46 -4.35 17.01 -1.60
CA ASN A 46 -4.81 15.76 -2.24
C ASN A 46 -4.92 14.57 -1.26
N ARG A 47 -4.48 14.73 -0.01
CA ARG A 47 -4.50 13.70 1.03
C ARG A 47 -5.45 14.03 2.17
N ASN A 48 -6.11 15.20 2.19
CA ASN A 48 -7.02 15.63 3.26
C ASN A 48 -6.40 15.60 4.67
N ILE A 49 -5.09 15.87 4.79
CA ILE A 49 -4.34 15.85 6.08
C ILE A 49 -3.74 17.20 6.46
N GLU A 50 -4.26 18.30 5.91
CA GLU A 50 -3.72 19.65 6.14
C GLU A 50 -3.75 20.05 7.62
N ASN A 51 -4.77 19.60 8.34
CA ASN A 51 -4.95 19.87 9.77
C ASN A 51 -4.25 18.85 10.69
N TRP A 52 -3.48 17.91 10.12
CA TRP A 52 -2.80 16.87 10.91
C TRP A 52 -1.46 17.38 11.43
N LYS A 53 -1.05 16.90 12.60
CA LYS A 53 0.21 17.27 13.23
C LYS A 53 1.38 16.56 12.54
N GLU A 54 2.18 17.32 11.80
CA GLU A 54 3.45 16.88 11.23
C GLU A 54 4.43 16.42 12.33
N GLN A 55 5.09 15.28 12.10
CA GLN A 55 6.11 14.71 12.97
C GLN A 55 7.50 14.82 12.33
N ASN A 56 8.54 14.52 13.11
CA ASN A 56 9.92 14.57 12.62
C ASN A 56 10.12 13.65 11.39
N PRO A 57 10.80 14.13 10.34
CA PRO A 57 10.99 13.35 9.14
C PRO A 57 12.02 12.23 9.31
N SER A 58 11.93 11.24 8.45
CA SER A 58 12.98 10.23 8.24
C SER A 58 13.68 10.46 6.91
N LEU A 59 15.01 10.35 6.89
CA LEU A 59 15.78 10.41 5.66
C LEU A 59 15.89 9.01 5.04
N ILE A 60 15.31 8.84 3.84
CA ILE A 60 15.27 7.56 3.13
C ILE A 60 16.05 7.67 1.83
N ARG A 61 17.07 6.83 1.67
CA ARG A 61 17.83 6.72 0.43
C ARG A 61 17.17 5.72 -0.51
N LYS A 62 16.79 6.14 -1.72
CA LYS A 62 16.32 5.26 -2.80
C LYS A 62 17.17 5.46 -4.04
N GLY A 63 18.07 4.52 -4.30
CA GLY A 63 19.02 4.59 -5.41
C GLY A 63 19.97 5.77 -5.25
N LYS A 64 19.97 6.68 -6.23
CA LYS A 64 20.79 7.90 -6.25
C LYS A 64 20.09 9.12 -5.64
N LYS A 65 18.88 8.95 -5.08
CA LYS A 65 18.08 10.04 -4.51
C LYS A 65 17.84 9.81 -3.02
N CYS A 66 17.73 10.90 -2.27
CA CYS A 66 17.30 10.92 -0.87
C CYS A 66 15.93 11.59 -0.77
N PHE A 67 15.09 11.10 0.14
CA PHE A 67 13.73 11.56 0.37
C PHE A 67 13.53 11.85 1.85
N LEU A 68 12.88 12.96 2.17
CA LEU A 68 12.36 13.21 3.51
C LEU A 68 10.94 12.64 3.57
N HIS A 69 10.71 11.75 4.53
CA HIS A 69 9.40 11.16 4.80
C HIS A 69 8.85 11.75 6.09
N PHE A 70 7.78 12.53 6.00
CA PHE A 70 7.11 13.16 7.13
C PHE A 70 5.93 12.28 7.60
N PRO A 71 5.95 11.76 8.84
CA PRO A 71 4.76 11.17 9.44
C PRO A 71 3.78 12.27 9.85
N PHE A 72 2.48 11.99 9.76
CA PHE A 72 1.43 12.87 10.22
C PHE A 72 0.56 12.10 11.22
N ILE A 73 0.15 12.77 12.30
CA ILE A 73 -0.75 12.21 13.31
C ILE A 73 -1.96 13.16 13.40
N GLY A 74 -3.16 12.60 13.33
CA GLY A 74 -4.41 13.34 13.48
C GLY A 74 -5.51 12.44 13.98
N ASP A 75 -6.56 13.06 14.52
CA ASP A 75 -7.75 12.36 14.97
C ASP A 75 -8.70 12.11 13.80
N VAL A 76 -9.31 10.93 13.79
CA VAL A 76 -10.33 10.56 12.80
C VAL A 76 -11.66 10.41 13.53
N LYS A 77 -12.69 11.13 13.06
CA LYS A 77 -14.04 10.99 13.59
C LYS A 77 -14.65 9.69 13.07
N LEU A 78 -14.93 8.75 13.98
CA LEU A 78 -15.65 7.53 13.65
C LEU A 78 -17.16 7.79 13.70
N SER A 79 -17.87 7.41 12.63
CA SER A 79 -19.33 7.41 12.67
C SER A 79 -19.81 6.24 13.54
N LYS A 80 -20.87 6.45 14.33
CA LYS A 80 -21.44 5.44 15.23
C LYS A 80 -22.56 4.61 14.60
N ASN A 81 -22.85 4.80 13.31
CA ASN A 81 -24.06 4.25 12.72
C ASN A 81 -23.82 2.83 12.18
N ASP A 82 -23.98 1.83 13.04
CA ASP A 82 -23.76 0.40 12.72
C ASP A 82 -24.87 -0.23 11.87
N GLU A 83 -25.64 0.57 11.12
CA GLU A 83 -26.79 0.09 10.36
C GLU A 83 -26.41 -0.62 9.07
N ILE A 84 -25.22 -0.35 8.52
CA ILE A 84 -24.77 -0.91 7.24
C ILE A 84 -23.40 -1.54 7.42
N VAL A 85 -23.28 -2.78 6.96
CA VAL A 85 -22.02 -3.52 6.87
C VAL A 85 -21.75 -3.92 5.44
N ILE A 86 -20.48 -4.11 5.09
CA ILE A 86 -20.08 -4.67 3.78
C ILE A 86 -19.44 -6.03 3.97
N GLY A 87 -19.99 -7.04 3.30
CA GLY A 87 -19.32 -8.32 3.08
C GLY A 87 -18.46 -8.28 1.81
N VAL A 88 -17.21 -8.74 1.91
CA VAL A 88 -16.24 -8.78 0.80
C VAL A 88 -15.86 -10.23 0.49
N ASP A 89 -16.22 -10.68 -0.71
CA ASP A 89 -15.79 -11.96 -1.29
C ASP A 89 -14.61 -11.74 -2.25
N LEU A 90 -13.51 -12.45 -2.04
CA LEU A 90 -12.30 -12.33 -2.84
C LEU A 90 -12.24 -13.43 -3.92
N GLY A 91 -12.25 -13.04 -5.18
CA GLY A 91 -12.46 -13.97 -6.29
C GLY A 91 -11.24 -14.26 -7.18
N LEU A 92 -11.48 -15.13 -8.17
CA LEU A 92 -10.61 -15.35 -9.33
C LEU A 92 -10.94 -14.35 -10.45
N THR A 93 -12.20 -14.37 -10.88
CA THR A 93 -12.73 -13.56 -11.99
C THR A 93 -12.71 -12.09 -11.62
N ASN A 94 -13.40 -11.73 -10.54
CA ASN A 94 -13.29 -10.42 -9.91
C ASN A 94 -12.23 -10.50 -8.81
N SER A 95 -11.51 -9.40 -8.58
CA SER A 95 -10.54 -9.32 -7.49
C SER A 95 -11.27 -9.29 -6.14
N ALA A 96 -12.41 -8.59 -6.09
CA ALA A 96 -13.35 -8.60 -4.99
C ALA A 96 -14.79 -8.38 -5.49
N VAL A 97 -15.76 -8.87 -4.73
CA VAL A 97 -17.18 -8.49 -4.83
C VAL A 97 -17.61 -8.02 -3.45
N CYS A 98 -18.13 -6.79 -3.38
CA CYS A 98 -18.64 -6.21 -2.14
C CYS A 98 -20.17 -6.25 -2.16
N SER A 99 -20.78 -6.59 -1.03
CA SER A 99 -22.23 -6.48 -0.83
C SER A 99 -22.49 -5.67 0.43
N ALA A 100 -23.23 -4.56 0.30
CA ALA A 100 -23.69 -3.75 1.41
C ALA A 100 -25.01 -4.32 1.93
N VAL A 101 -25.08 -4.55 3.23
CA VAL A 101 -26.21 -5.19 3.91
C VAL A 101 -26.65 -4.30 5.07
N ASP A 102 -27.96 -4.06 5.17
CA ASP A 102 -28.54 -3.31 6.29
C ASP A 102 -28.69 -4.19 7.55
N LYS A 103 -29.07 -3.58 8.67
CA LYS A 103 -29.34 -4.27 9.94
C LYS A 103 -30.42 -5.37 9.86
N ASN A 104 -31.29 -5.33 8.85
CA ASN A 104 -32.35 -6.30 8.63
C ASN A 104 -31.89 -7.48 7.75
N GLY A 105 -30.64 -7.47 7.27
CA GLY A 105 -30.12 -8.48 6.35
C GLY A 105 -30.45 -8.21 4.88
N THR A 106 -31.01 -7.06 4.55
CA THR A 106 -31.35 -6.67 3.17
C THR A 106 -30.10 -6.22 2.43
N VAL A 107 -29.85 -6.77 1.24
CA VAL A 107 -28.75 -6.30 0.40
C VAL A 107 -29.16 -5.02 -0.32
N ILE A 108 -28.56 -3.90 0.09
CA ILE A 108 -28.86 -2.56 -0.42
C ILE A 108 -27.92 -2.11 -1.55
N GLY A 109 -26.82 -2.82 -1.77
CA GLY A 109 -25.88 -2.48 -2.84
C GLY A 109 -24.85 -3.58 -3.10
N ARG A 110 -24.29 -3.59 -4.32
CA ARG A 110 -23.19 -4.49 -4.70
C ARG A 110 -22.18 -3.78 -5.58
N LYS A 111 -20.90 -4.10 -5.40
CA LYS A 111 -19.80 -3.60 -6.25
C LYS A 111 -18.90 -4.73 -6.71
N PHE A 112 -18.71 -4.84 -8.02
CA PHE A 112 -17.80 -5.80 -8.63
C PHE A 112 -16.48 -5.10 -8.96
N ILE A 113 -15.38 -5.58 -8.37
CA ILE A 113 -14.08 -4.94 -8.50
C ILE A 113 -13.16 -5.84 -9.31
N ASN A 114 -12.71 -5.35 -10.47
CA ASN A 114 -11.84 -6.10 -11.37
C ASN A 114 -10.79 -5.21 -12.06
N GLN A 115 -9.63 -5.81 -12.34
CA GLN A 115 -8.51 -5.18 -13.06
C GLN A 115 -8.10 -6.08 -14.23
N PRO A 116 -8.94 -6.21 -15.28
CA PRO A 116 -8.74 -7.20 -16.34
C PRO A 116 -7.40 -7.03 -17.06
N LYS A 117 -7.06 -5.79 -17.42
CA LYS A 117 -5.81 -5.43 -18.09
C LYS A 117 -4.57 -5.83 -17.28
N GLU A 118 -4.59 -5.60 -15.98
CA GLU A 118 -3.49 -5.91 -15.06
C GLU A 118 -3.37 -7.42 -14.85
N LYS A 119 -4.51 -8.13 -14.77
CA LYS A 119 -4.54 -9.60 -14.70
C LYS A 119 -3.97 -10.24 -15.97
N ASP A 120 -4.26 -9.70 -17.14
CA ASP A 120 -3.66 -10.16 -18.41
C ASP A 120 -2.16 -9.88 -18.47
N ARG A 121 -1.74 -8.69 -18.03
CA ARG A 121 -0.32 -8.35 -17.90
C ARG A 121 0.39 -9.31 -16.94
N LEU A 122 -0.23 -9.64 -15.81
CA LEU A 122 0.30 -10.60 -14.84
C LEU A 122 0.44 -11.99 -15.47
N LYS A 123 -0.60 -12.49 -16.14
CA LYS A 123 -0.59 -13.78 -16.86
C LYS A 123 0.57 -13.84 -17.87
N ARG A 124 0.77 -12.78 -18.63
CA ARG A 124 1.88 -12.66 -19.59
C ARG A 124 3.25 -12.68 -18.92
N GLN A 125 3.44 -11.98 -17.78
CA GLN A 125 4.71 -12.03 -17.05
C GLN A 125 4.99 -13.41 -16.45
N LEU A 126 3.96 -14.10 -15.95
CA LEU A 126 4.10 -15.48 -15.46
C LEU A 126 4.49 -16.45 -16.57
N GLY A 127 3.94 -16.28 -17.78
CA GLY A 127 4.36 -17.04 -18.96
C GLY A 127 5.82 -16.79 -19.33
N LYS A 128 6.28 -15.53 -19.26
CA LYS A 128 7.71 -15.18 -19.46
C LYS A 128 8.61 -15.80 -18.40
N LEU A 129 8.18 -15.80 -17.13
CA LEU A 129 8.90 -16.44 -16.03
C LEU A 129 9.07 -17.95 -16.30
N ALA A 130 7.97 -18.64 -16.61
CA ALA A 130 7.98 -20.07 -16.89
C ALA A 130 8.88 -20.43 -18.10
N LYS A 131 8.81 -19.64 -19.18
CA LYS A 131 9.69 -19.83 -20.36
C LYS A 131 11.16 -19.61 -20.01
N ALA A 132 11.47 -18.59 -19.21
CA ALA A 132 12.82 -18.28 -18.79
C ALA A 132 13.40 -19.39 -17.89
N GLN A 133 12.63 -19.87 -16.91
CA GLN A 133 13.03 -20.97 -16.02
C GLN A 133 13.29 -22.27 -16.80
N ARG A 134 12.41 -22.62 -17.75
CA ARG A 134 12.60 -23.80 -18.61
C ARG A 134 13.87 -23.72 -19.46
N LYS A 135 14.19 -22.55 -20.00
CA LYS A 135 15.37 -22.37 -20.87
C LYS A 135 16.69 -22.37 -20.11
N SER A 136 16.75 -21.72 -18.95
CA SER A 136 18.03 -21.53 -18.25
C SER A 136 18.30 -22.55 -17.16
N GLY A 137 17.31 -23.32 -16.70
CA GLY A 137 17.41 -24.15 -15.48
C GLY A 137 17.45 -23.34 -14.17
N LEU A 138 17.91 -22.08 -14.23
CA LEU A 138 17.97 -21.17 -13.10
C LEU A 138 16.58 -20.72 -12.60
N THR A 139 16.41 -20.76 -11.29
CA THR A 139 15.19 -20.36 -10.57
C THR A 139 15.07 -18.85 -10.40
N GLU A 140 16.18 -18.15 -10.24
CA GLU A 140 16.20 -16.70 -9.96
C GLU A 140 16.04 -15.85 -11.22
N LYS A 141 14.99 -15.01 -11.22
CA LYS A 141 14.68 -14.04 -12.28
C LYS A 141 14.23 -12.70 -11.70
N PRO A 142 15.12 -11.95 -11.01
CA PRO A 142 14.75 -10.79 -10.19
C PRO A 142 14.02 -9.71 -10.98
N ASN A 143 14.41 -9.45 -12.23
CA ASN A 143 13.76 -8.44 -13.09
C ASN A 143 12.31 -8.81 -13.47
N ILE A 144 12.02 -10.10 -13.68
CA ILE A 144 10.66 -10.58 -14.00
C ILE A 144 9.81 -10.53 -12.73
N TRP A 145 10.36 -11.00 -11.60
CA TRP A 145 9.71 -10.92 -10.29
C TRP A 145 9.37 -9.50 -9.87
N ARG A 146 10.26 -8.53 -10.10
CA ARG A 146 9.97 -7.10 -9.87
C ARG A 146 8.71 -6.64 -10.61
N LYS A 147 8.54 -7.03 -11.88
CA LYS A 147 7.36 -6.69 -12.68
C LYS A 147 6.10 -7.37 -12.16
N ILE A 148 6.18 -8.66 -11.81
CA ILE A 148 5.07 -9.42 -11.23
C ILE A 148 4.61 -8.77 -9.92
N ASN A 149 5.56 -8.46 -9.03
CA ASN A 149 5.28 -7.87 -7.73
C ASN A 149 4.67 -6.48 -7.86
N ASN A 150 5.14 -5.65 -8.79
CA ASN A 150 4.55 -4.34 -9.05
C ASN A 150 3.10 -4.44 -9.54
N ILE A 151 2.79 -5.37 -10.45
CA ILE A 151 1.42 -5.58 -10.93
C ILE A 151 0.53 -6.11 -9.80
N GLN A 152 1.01 -7.08 -9.01
CA GLN A 152 0.27 -7.61 -7.86
C GLN A 152 -0.02 -6.53 -6.82
N LYS A 153 0.98 -5.69 -6.51
CA LYS A 153 0.83 -4.55 -5.61
C LYS A 153 -0.23 -3.58 -6.11
N TYR A 154 -0.19 -3.22 -7.39
CA TYR A 154 -1.19 -2.34 -8.00
C TYR A 154 -2.60 -2.92 -7.92
N ILE A 155 -2.80 -4.18 -8.33
CA ILE A 155 -4.12 -4.85 -8.26
C ILE A 155 -4.64 -4.83 -6.82
N SER A 156 -3.77 -5.14 -5.85
CA SER A 156 -4.16 -5.17 -4.44
C SER A 156 -4.56 -3.79 -3.93
N GLN A 157 -3.72 -2.77 -4.18
CA GLN A 157 -3.99 -1.39 -3.76
C GLN A 157 -5.28 -0.86 -4.39
N ASN A 158 -5.44 -1.01 -5.70
CA ASN A 158 -6.65 -0.59 -6.39
C ASN A 158 -7.89 -1.33 -5.86
N THR A 159 -7.77 -2.61 -5.49
CA THR A 159 -8.91 -3.35 -4.93
C THR A 159 -9.29 -2.80 -3.56
N VAL A 160 -8.31 -2.52 -2.70
CA VAL A 160 -8.52 -1.92 -1.37
C VAL A 160 -9.16 -0.53 -1.50
N ASP A 161 -8.67 0.29 -2.43
CA ASP A 161 -9.20 1.63 -2.67
C ASP A 161 -10.67 1.57 -3.09
N GLU A 162 -11.03 0.65 -4.00
CA GLU A 162 -12.41 0.47 -4.44
C GLU A 162 -13.34 -0.08 -3.35
N ILE A 163 -12.84 -0.96 -2.47
CA ILE A 163 -13.57 -1.48 -1.30
C ILE A 163 -13.89 -0.33 -0.33
N ILE A 164 -12.88 0.48 0.03
CA ILE A 164 -13.04 1.59 0.98
C ILE A 164 -13.93 2.68 0.39
N ASN A 165 -13.76 3.02 -0.89
CA ASN A 165 -14.63 3.98 -1.55
C ASN A 165 -16.09 3.52 -1.50
N PHE A 166 -16.35 2.24 -1.78
CA PHE A 166 -17.69 1.68 -1.68
C PHE A 166 -18.24 1.71 -0.26
N ALA A 167 -17.41 1.43 0.75
CA ALA A 167 -17.79 1.55 2.16
C ALA A 167 -18.20 2.97 2.54
N ASN A 168 -17.43 3.95 2.09
CA ASN A 168 -17.75 5.36 2.32
C ASN A 168 -19.01 5.79 1.56
N GLU A 169 -19.17 5.38 0.30
CA GLU A 169 -20.33 5.69 -0.55
C GLU A 169 -21.65 5.22 0.08
N VAL A 170 -21.67 4.02 0.68
CA VAL A 170 -22.87 3.47 1.32
C VAL A 170 -22.97 3.79 2.81
N GLY A 171 -21.99 4.49 3.39
CA GLY A 171 -21.95 4.81 4.83
C GLY A 171 -21.78 3.58 5.73
N ALA A 172 -21.09 2.53 5.26
CA ALA A 172 -20.84 1.33 6.06
C ALA A 172 -19.79 1.59 7.15
N THR A 173 -20.02 1.10 8.36
CA THR A 173 -19.05 1.20 9.47
C THR A 173 -18.15 -0.02 9.60
N LYS A 174 -18.51 -1.15 9.00
CA LYS A 174 -17.78 -2.42 9.12
C LYS A 174 -17.56 -3.07 7.76
N ILE A 175 -16.33 -3.54 7.55
CA ILE A 175 -15.94 -4.33 6.39
C ILE A 175 -15.59 -5.74 6.86
N ILE A 176 -16.31 -6.73 6.35
CA ILE A 176 -16.24 -8.13 6.76
C ILE A 176 -15.66 -8.92 5.60
N PHE A 177 -14.54 -9.62 5.84
CA PHE A 177 -13.93 -10.51 4.86
C PHE A 177 -14.15 -11.98 5.21
N GLU A 178 -14.11 -12.84 4.20
CA GLU A 178 -13.94 -14.29 4.41
C GLU A 178 -12.68 -14.61 5.22
N HIS A 179 -12.74 -15.62 6.10
CA HIS A 179 -11.55 -16.11 6.78
C HIS A 179 -10.65 -16.88 5.79
N LEU A 180 -9.50 -16.30 5.46
CA LEU A 180 -8.50 -16.98 4.65
C LEU A 180 -7.74 -17.99 5.51
N GLY A 181 -8.03 -19.27 5.30
CA GLY A 181 -7.25 -20.36 5.90
C GLY A 181 -5.79 -20.39 5.42
N LYS A 182 -5.04 -21.44 5.73
CA LYS A 182 -3.65 -21.60 5.25
C LYS A 182 -3.60 -22.15 3.82
N ILE A 183 -2.58 -21.78 3.04
CA ILE A 183 -2.28 -22.52 1.79
C ILE A 183 -2.01 -23.98 2.15
N LYS A 184 -2.80 -24.90 1.59
CA LYS A 184 -2.53 -26.34 1.68
C LYS A 184 -1.52 -26.75 0.59
N GLY A 185 -0.36 -27.27 0.98
CA GLY A 185 0.57 -28.04 0.13
C GLY A 185 1.41 -27.28 -0.93
N ARG A 186 2.04 -28.05 -1.84
CA ARG A 186 2.77 -27.55 -3.04
C ARG A 186 1.79 -27.11 -4.14
N GLY A 187 0.97 -26.09 -3.86
CA GLY A 187 0.07 -25.50 -4.86
C GLY A 187 0.83 -24.88 -6.05
N ARG A 188 0.17 -24.80 -7.21
CA ARG A 188 0.73 -24.15 -8.42
C ARG A 188 1.07 -22.70 -8.09
N LEU A 189 2.12 -22.14 -8.70
CA LEU A 189 2.54 -20.75 -8.45
C LEU A 189 1.40 -19.74 -8.57
N LYS A 190 0.50 -19.92 -9.56
CA LYS A 190 -0.67 -19.07 -9.75
C LYS A 190 -1.62 -19.07 -8.53
N GLN A 191 -1.83 -20.22 -7.90
CA GLN A 191 -2.65 -20.34 -6.69
C GLN A 191 -1.99 -19.64 -5.51
N LYS A 192 -0.67 -19.81 -5.33
CA LYS A 192 0.09 -19.11 -4.28
C LYS A 192 0.00 -17.60 -4.44
N LEU A 193 0.24 -17.11 -5.66
CA LEU A 193 0.14 -15.68 -5.98
C LEU A 193 -1.25 -15.10 -5.74
N GLN A 194 -2.30 -15.88 -6.01
CA GLN A 194 -3.66 -15.47 -5.71
C GLN A 194 -3.89 -15.38 -4.20
N PHE A 195 -3.51 -16.42 -3.45
CA PHE A 195 -3.67 -16.43 -2.00
C PHE A 195 -2.89 -15.27 -1.34
N TRP A 196 -1.63 -15.07 -1.72
CA TRP A 196 -0.84 -13.94 -1.21
C TRP A 196 -1.47 -12.59 -1.54
N ARG A 197 -2.09 -12.46 -2.72
CA ARG A 197 -2.86 -11.26 -3.07
C ARG A 197 -4.09 -11.09 -2.18
N LYS A 198 -4.85 -12.16 -1.90
CA LYS A 198 -6.02 -12.11 -1.01
C LYS A 198 -5.61 -11.63 0.39
N ASN A 199 -4.55 -12.21 0.96
CA ASN A 199 -4.01 -11.78 2.25
C ASN A 199 -3.55 -10.33 2.23
N LEU A 200 -2.86 -9.92 1.15
CA LEU A 200 -2.39 -8.55 1.01
C LEU A 200 -3.55 -7.55 0.96
N ILE A 201 -4.65 -7.89 0.29
CA ILE A 201 -5.87 -7.05 0.27
C ILE A 201 -6.45 -6.92 1.67
N GLN A 202 -6.62 -8.02 2.42
CA GLN A 202 -7.14 -7.97 3.79
C GLN A 202 -6.26 -7.11 4.70
N GLN A 203 -4.94 -7.38 4.70
CA GLN A 203 -3.98 -6.61 5.50
C GLN A 203 -4.02 -5.12 5.15
N ARG A 204 -4.01 -4.78 3.86
CA ARG A 204 -4.04 -3.38 3.41
C ARG A 204 -5.35 -2.69 3.69
N THR A 205 -6.45 -3.42 3.73
CA THR A 205 -7.75 -2.87 4.14
C THR A 205 -7.73 -2.52 5.61
N ILE A 206 -7.18 -3.39 6.47
CA ILE A 206 -6.99 -3.10 7.91
C ILE A 206 -6.08 -1.88 8.12
N GLU A 207 -5.01 -1.74 7.33
CA GLU A 207 -4.09 -0.60 7.45
C GLU A 207 -4.69 0.74 6.98
N LYS A 208 -5.76 0.71 6.16
CA LYS A 208 -6.26 1.91 5.46
C LYS A 208 -7.67 2.33 5.86
N ALA A 209 -8.53 1.39 6.26
CA ALA A 209 -9.88 1.66 6.76
C ALA A 209 -9.82 2.16 8.21
#